data_AF-A0A946SM65-F1
#
_entry.id   AF-A0A946SM65-F1
#
_cell.length_a   1.000
_cell.length_b   1.000
_cell.length_c   1.000
_cell.angle_alpha   90.00
_cell.angle_beta   90.00
_cell.angle_gamma   90.00
#
_symmetry.space_group_name_H-M   'P 1'
#
loop_
_entity.id
_entity.type
_entity.pdbx_description
1 polymer ?
#
loop_
_entity_poly.entity_id
_entity_poly.type
_entity_poly.pdbx_seq_one_letter_code
_entity_poly.pdbx_strand_id
1 'polypeptide(L)'
;MHTSVVRRSTARASHGVLALAALAATCVLLAAPTATAEDAPKWLQEIRKDFANIDKARKNHAELHRGLVRKWSERDRLDDVLVEYGARLTTHDADGPTHYGYGYARATRQDEGDLDRAADSLRRAIEIDPAFVLAYFTLGGVLHKAGDADAAIAAYAECVRIDETHVAAHYSMGEVYRRSGDTQNALTAYTLAIDLAPRDWKFPHLGRAQVYYDLEDDAQAEAEAQRALDLDGKYAPAYFLLGQIRAVQGLDAEALELYREGAKHGEGYPPQELQNLARIFAYRGNHAQAESLYNQALVSAPADGSLHFDLAETLWAQGREGEAVGEYSAAIAYDSSFATYFTASVHAEFFAADMSPDDARQALDKALAIDDSDDEAHVLYAQVETAVGRLAEAVGHYERARSLAPNRPDIYFPLGDIYYARGEVALARVALTRGVELNPTQTRQYAVAGAESFGRGDYGLAAAAYGKHGLLFPDDIDAVYHLARSLEGANDSDGAIAAYERVRAAAPRTEDALVRLAALYRG
;
A
#
# COMPACT_ATOMS: atom_id res chain seq x y z
N MET A 1 -24.11 -34.30 39.03
CA MET A 1 -24.26 -34.28 40.50
C MET A 1 -24.08 -32.85 40.98
N HIS A 2 -25.08 -32.33 41.68
CA HIS A 2 -25.11 -31.04 42.36
C HIS A 2 -24.02 -30.91 43.43
N THR A 3 -23.49 -29.69 43.62
CA THR A 3 -23.58 -28.81 44.82
C THR A 3 -22.53 -27.69 44.68
N SER A 4 -22.83 -26.40 44.49
CA SER A 4 -23.57 -25.38 45.26
C SER A 4 -22.75 -24.69 46.36
N VAL A 5 -22.99 -23.37 46.51
CA VAL A 5 -22.86 -22.49 47.72
C VAL A 5 -21.64 -21.52 47.67
N VAL A 6 -21.82 -20.24 47.27
CA VAL A 6 -22.24 -19.02 48.09
C VAL A 6 -20.99 -18.35 48.70
N ARG A 7 -20.70 -17.03 48.71
CA ARG A 7 -21.50 -15.79 48.87
C ARG A 7 -20.59 -14.54 48.74
N ARG A 8 -21.20 -13.38 48.37
CA ARG A 8 -20.93 -11.98 48.82
C ARG A 8 -19.57 -11.36 48.43
N SER A 9 -19.38 -10.05 48.25
CA SER A 9 -20.18 -8.81 48.19
C SER A 9 -19.15 -7.67 48.26
N THR A 10 -19.19 -6.67 47.37
CA THR A 10 -18.93 -5.20 47.56
C THR A 10 -18.58 -4.59 46.18
N ALA A 11 -19.41 -3.74 45.56
CA ALA A 11 -19.77 -2.34 45.84
C ALA A 11 -18.94 -1.32 45.04
N ARG A 12 -19.64 -0.61 44.12
CA ARG A 12 -19.42 0.75 43.57
C ARG A 12 -18.10 1.05 42.83
N ALA A 13 -18.02 1.88 41.79
CA ALA A 13 -18.95 2.54 40.88
C ALA A 13 -18.07 3.29 39.86
N SER A 14 -18.41 3.26 38.57
CA SER A 14 -18.17 4.31 37.54
C SER A 14 -18.39 3.66 36.17
N HIS A 15 -19.56 3.90 35.57
CA HIS A 15 -19.74 4.83 34.46
C HIS A 15 -19.51 4.17 33.09
N GLY A 16 -20.63 3.93 32.39
CA GLY A 16 -20.69 4.40 31.01
C GLY A 16 -20.95 3.40 29.90
N VAL A 17 -21.56 2.23 30.12
CA VAL A 17 -22.05 1.40 28.99
C VAL A 17 -23.28 0.62 29.45
N LEU A 18 -24.27 0.47 28.56
CA LEU A 18 -25.55 -0.26 28.70
C LEU A 18 -26.78 0.59 29.07
N ALA A 19 -27.20 1.45 28.13
CA ALA A 19 -28.60 1.76 27.90
C ALA A 19 -28.83 2.23 26.45
N LEU A 20 -28.61 1.35 25.46
CA LEU A 20 -28.90 1.64 24.05
C LEU A 20 -29.45 0.40 23.29
N ALA A 21 -30.19 -0.47 23.99
CA ALA A 21 -30.80 -1.66 23.38
C ALA A 21 -32.33 -1.77 23.58
N ALA A 22 -33.01 -0.69 24.01
CA ALA A 22 -34.46 -0.71 24.19
C ALA A 22 -35.13 0.65 23.90
N LEU A 23 -34.81 1.24 22.74
CA LEU A 23 -35.56 2.36 22.16
C LEU A 23 -35.92 2.08 20.69
N ALA A 24 -36.11 0.80 20.36
CA ALA A 24 -36.93 0.40 19.23
C ALA A 24 -38.40 0.31 19.71
N ALA A 25 -39.31 0.91 18.94
CA ALA A 25 -40.77 0.91 19.14
C ALA A 25 -41.34 1.88 20.18
N THR A 26 -41.22 3.20 19.95
CA THR A 26 -42.35 4.16 19.89
C THR A 26 -41.81 5.59 19.74
N CYS A 27 -41.47 5.98 18.51
CA CYS A 27 -41.34 7.39 18.16
C CYS A 27 -42.23 7.67 16.95
N VAL A 28 -43.46 8.09 17.28
CA VAL A 28 -44.15 9.19 16.61
C VAL A 28 -44.44 8.99 15.11
N LEU A 29 -45.56 8.33 14.83
CA LEU A 29 -46.49 8.80 13.81
C LEU A 29 -46.99 10.20 14.23
N LEU A 30 -46.25 11.24 13.88
CA LEU A 30 -46.85 12.53 13.57
C LEU A 30 -46.77 12.63 12.06
N ALA A 31 -47.93 12.44 11.43
CA ALA A 31 -48.14 12.91 10.08
C ALA A 31 -47.76 14.40 10.06
N ALA A 32 -46.58 14.72 9.52
CA ALA A 32 -46.37 16.03 8.96
C ALA A 32 -47.52 16.24 7.97
N PRO A 33 -48.23 17.38 8.01
CA PRO A 33 -49.24 17.64 7.00
C PRO A 33 -48.52 17.48 5.66
N THR A 34 -49.09 16.69 4.77
CA THR A 34 -48.65 16.63 3.38
C THR A 34 -48.80 18.04 2.85
N ALA A 35 -47.73 18.82 2.95
CA ALA A 35 -47.57 20.09 2.28
C ALA A 35 -47.95 19.80 0.83
N THR A 36 -49.05 20.38 0.39
CA THR A 36 -49.45 20.30 -1.00
C THR A 36 -48.30 20.88 -1.84
N ALA A 37 -48.27 20.58 -3.14
CA ALA A 37 -47.19 21.04 -4.02
C ALA A 37 -46.92 22.57 -3.96
N GLU A 38 -47.85 23.36 -3.39
CA GLU A 38 -47.77 24.82 -3.20
C GLU A 38 -46.97 25.27 -1.96
N ASP A 39 -46.81 24.44 -0.92
CA ASP A 39 -46.12 24.81 0.34
C ASP A 39 -44.62 24.43 0.37
N ALA A 40 -44.11 23.80 -0.70
CA ALA A 40 -42.71 23.43 -0.80
C ALA A 40 -41.79 24.67 -0.87
N PRO A 41 -40.55 24.63 -0.32
CA PRO A 41 -39.59 25.71 -0.52
C PRO A 41 -39.35 26.00 -2.01
N LYS A 42 -39.11 27.27 -2.37
CA LYS A 42 -38.95 27.71 -3.77
C LYS A 42 -37.95 26.85 -4.56
N TRP A 43 -36.82 26.49 -3.96
CA TRP A 43 -35.80 25.66 -4.60
C TRP A 43 -36.33 24.25 -4.95
N LEU A 44 -37.20 23.67 -4.12
CA LEU A 44 -37.78 22.34 -4.36
C LEU A 44 -38.83 22.41 -5.47
N GLN A 45 -39.59 23.51 -5.50
CA GLN A 45 -40.50 23.80 -6.60
C GLN A 45 -39.74 23.92 -7.92
N GLU A 46 -38.57 24.58 -7.92
CA GLU A 46 -37.71 24.68 -9.11
C GLU A 46 -37.14 23.33 -9.55
N ILE A 47 -36.63 22.49 -8.63
CA ILE A 47 -36.18 21.13 -8.96
C ILE A 47 -37.32 20.34 -9.61
N ARG A 48 -38.51 20.33 -9.00
CA ARG A 48 -39.69 19.63 -9.53
C ARG A 48 -40.12 20.17 -10.88
N LYS A 49 -40.00 21.48 -11.10
CA LYS A 49 -40.27 22.12 -12.39
C LYS A 49 -39.27 21.68 -13.45
N ASP A 50 -37.98 21.58 -13.13
CA ASP A 50 -36.96 21.11 -14.07
C ASP A 50 -37.23 19.66 -14.48
N PHE A 51 -37.59 18.78 -13.53
CA PHE A 51 -38.05 17.43 -13.86
C PHE A 51 -39.34 17.41 -14.70
N ALA A 52 -40.34 18.23 -14.37
CA ALA A 52 -41.55 18.32 -15.19
C ALA A 52 -41.27 18.82 -16.62
N ASN A 53 -40.18 19.57 -16.82
CA ASN A 53 -39.71 19.95 -18.16
C ASN A 53 -39.04 18.77 -18.88
N ILE A 54 -38.31 17.92 -18.15
CA ILE A 54 -37.76 16.66 -18.67
C ILE A 54 -38.90 15.74 -19.13
N ASP A 55 -39.93 15.56 -18.31
CA ASP A 55 -41.08 14.69 -18.63
C ASP A 55 -41.84 15.17 -19.89
N LYS A 56 -41.82 16.48 -20.16
CA LYS A 56 -42.43 17.10 -21.36
C LYS A 56 -41.53 17.07 -22.59
N ALA A 57 -40.24 16.82 -22.43
CA ALA A 57 -39.31 16.78 -23.54
C ALA A 57 -39.64 15.59 -24.45
N ARG A 58 -39.38 15.75 -25.76
CA ARG A 58 -39.60 14.68 -26.76
C ARG A 58 -38.32 13.93 -27.13
N LYS A 59 -37.17 14.46 -26.73
CA LYS A 59 -35.83 13.95 -27.05
C LYS A 59 -34.82 14.52 -26.04
N ASN A 60 -33.61 13.96 -26.04
CA ASN A 60 -32.47 14.45 -25.24
C ASN A 60 -32.67 14.36 -23.71
N HIS A 61 -33.48 13.40 -23.23
CA HIS A 61 -33.73 13.25 -21.79
C HIS A 61 -32.44 13.13 -20.98
N ALA A 62 -31.47 12.33 -21.46
CA ALA A 62 -30.17 12.17 -20.82
C ALA A 62 -29.40 13.49 -20.63
N GLU A 63 -29.36 14.35 -21.66
CA GLU A 63 -28.70 15.65 -21.59
C GLU A 63 -29.43 16.63 -20.66
N LEU A 64 -30.76 16.56 -20.61
CA LEU A 64 -31.54 17.36 -19.66
C LEU A 64 -31.30 16.92 -18.22
N HIS A 65 -31.19 15.61 -17.95
CA HIS A 65 -30.80 15.09 -16.64
C HIS A 65 -29.38 15.54 -16.24
N ARG A 66 -28.39 15.49 -17.16
CA ARG A 66 -27.05 16.04 -16.91
C ARG A 66 -27.10 17.53 -16.57
N GLY A 67 -27.87 18.30 -17.34
CA GLY A 67 -28.04 19.74 -17.13
C GLY A 67 -28.67 20.07 -15.78
N LEU A 68 -29.70 19.33 -15.37
CA LEU A 68 -30.33 19.41 -14.05
C LEU A 68 -29.30 19.16 -12.94
N VAL A 69 -28.58 18.03 -13.02
CA VAL A 69 -27.60 17.63 -12.01
C VAL A 69 -26.51 18.69 -11.87
N ARG A 70 -25.93 19.16 -12.99
CA ARG A 70 -24.93 20.23 -12.96
C ARG A 70 -25.48 21.50 -12.30
N LYS A 71 -26.65 21.98 -12.72
CA LYS A 71 -27.29 23.20 -12.19
C LYS A 71 -27.46 23.15 -10.67
N TRP A 72 -27.86 22.01 -10.12
CA TRP A 72 -28.14 21.88 -8.70
C TRP A 72 -26.94 21.45 -7.87
N SER A 73 -25.95 20.79 -8.49
CA SER A 73 -24.63 20.57 -7.90
C SER A 73 -23.91 21.90 -7.65
N GLU A 74 -23.92 22.82 -8.63
CA GLU A 74 -23.34 24.17 -8.49
C GLU A 74 -24.03 25.02 -7.41
N ARG A 75 -25.23 24.62 -6.96
CA ARG A 75 -26.01 25.28 -5.91
C ARG A 75 -25.91 24.57 -4.56
N ASP A 76 -25.07 23.54 -4.45
CA ASP A 76 -24.91 22.72 -3.24
C ASP A 76 -26.22 22.00 -2.82
N ARG A 77 -27.06 21.62 -3.79
CA ARG A 77 -28.37 20.96 -3.58
C ARG A 77 -28.47 19.62 -4.31
N LEU A 78 -27.34 18.95 -4.52
CA LEU A 78 -27.32 17.66 -5.21
C LEU A 78 -28.11 16.59 -4.44
N ASP A 79 -28.05 16.61 -3.11
CA ASP A 79 -28.78 15.65 -2.25
C ASP A 79 -30.30 15.75 -2.41
N ASP A 80 -30.84 16.96 -2.56
CA ASP A 80 -32.26 17.14 -2.80
C ASP A 80 -32.69 16.58 -4.17
N VAL A 81 -31.83 16.72 -5.18
CA VAL A 81 -32.04 16.12 -6.49
C VAL A 81 -32.00 14.58 -6.39
N LEU A 82 -31.10 14.01 -5.59
CA LEU A 82 -31.02 12.58 -5.33
C LEU A 82 -32.29 12.03 -4.65
N VAL A 83 -32.86 12.78 -3.70
CA VAL A 83 -34.13 12.43 -3.04
C VAL A 83 -35.28 12.44 -4.05
N GLU A 84 -35.36 13.46 -4.89
CA GLU A 84 -36.41 13.58 -5.91
C GLU A 84 -36.30 12.52 -7.01
N TYR A 85 -35.09 12.10 -7.39
CA TYR A 85 -34.90 10.92 -8.25
C TYR A 85 -35.42 9.63 -7.61
N GLY A 86 -35.04 9.38 -6.34
CA GLY A 86 -35.51 8.20 -5.60
C GLY A 86 -37.03 8.14 -5.50
N ALA A 87 -37.67 9.27 -5.20
CA ALA A 87 -39.13 9.38 -5.16
C ALA A 87 -39.78 9.09 -6.51
N ARG A 88 -39.23 9.61 -7.62
CA ARG A 88 -39.74 9.34 -8.98
C ARG A 88 -39.68 7.86 -9.35
N LEU A 89 -38.56 7.21 -9.05
CA LEU A 89 -38.35 5.80 -9.39
C LEU A 89 -39.29 4.83 -8.63
N THR A 90 -39.92 5.27 -7.53
CA THR A 90 -41.00 4.47 -6.90
C THR A 90 -42.24 4.30 -7.80
N THR A 91 -42.45 5.22 -8.74
CA THR A 91 -43.62 5.23 -9.64
C THR A 91 -43.24 5.08 -11.11
N HIS A 92 -41.95 5.26 -11.46
CA HIS A 92 -41.41 5.24 -12.82
C HIS A 92 -40.18 4.31 -12.94
N ASP A 93 -40.22 3.12 -12.35
CA ASP A 93 -39.06 2.19 -12.36
C ASP A 93 -38.65 1.71 -13.77
N ALA A 94 -39.56 1.74 -14.74
CA ALA A 94 -39.27 1.36 -16.12
C ALA A 94 -38.71 2.52 -16.98
N ASP A 95 -38.36 3.66 -16.38
CA ASP A 95 -37.83 4.82 -17.10
C ASP A 95 -36.29 4.84 -17.09
N GLY A 96 -35.69 4.35 -18.18
CA GLY A 96 -34.24 4.27 -18.35
C GLY A 96 -33.52 5.62 -18.19
N PRO A 97 -33.96 6.70 -18.86
CA PRO A 97 -33.41 8.06 -18.66
C PRO A 97 -33.40 8.56 -17.21
N THR A 98 -34.44 8.28 -16.41
CA THR A 98 -34.45 8.68 -14.99
C THR A 98 -33.46 7.87 -14.17
N HIS A 99 -33.34 6.55 -14.41
CA HIS A 99 -32.29 5.73 -13.80
C HIS A 99 -30.89 6.22 -14.17
N TYR A 100 -30.68 6.58 -15.44
CA TYR A 100 -29.43 7.20 -15.90
C TYR A 100 -29.14 8.52 -15.18
N GLY A 101 -30.13 9.42 -15.11
CA GLY A 101 -30.00 10.70 -14.43
C GLY A 101 -29.68 10.54 -12.94
N TYR A 102 -30.25 9.53 -12.29
CA TYR A 102 -29.98 9.21 -10.89
C TYR A 102 -28.57 8.65 -10.69
N GLY A 103 -28.15 7.72 -11.56
CA GLY A 103 -26.78 7.20 -11.56
C GLY A 103 -25.75 8.31 -11.80
N TYR A 104 -25.99 9.19 -12.77
CA TYR A 104 -25.14 10.36 -13.03
C TYR A 104 -25.07 11.32 -11.84
N ALA A 105 -26.21 11.58 -11.16
CA ALA A 105 -26.25 12.39 -9.95
C ALA A 105 -25.41 11.79 -8.82
N ARG A 106 -25.52 10.47 -8.58
CA ARG A 106 -24.72 9.76 -7.57
C ARG A 106 -23.23 9.81 -7.92
N ALA A 107 -22.89 9.58 -9.19
CA ALA A 107 -21.51 9.69 -9.69
C ALA A 107 -20.93 11.11 -9.54
N THR A 108 -21.77 12.15 -9.52
CA THR A 108 -21.35 13.55 -9.35
C THR A 108 -21.05 13.89 -7.88
N ARG A 109 -21.65 13.17 -6.92
CA ARG A 109 -21.42 13.41 -5.48
C ARG A 109 -20.02 13.00 -5.02
N GLN A 110 -19.34 12.12 -5.75
CA GLN A 110 -17.94 11.69 -5.51
C GLN A 110 -17.67 11.02 -4.15
N ASP A 111 -18.69 10.52 -3.45
CA ASP A 111 -18.52 9.68 -2.26
C ASP A 111 -18.30 8.21 -2.67
N GLU A 112 -17.32 7.52 -2.07
CA GLU A 112 -16.97 6.12 -2.41
C GLU A 112 -18.17 5.18 -2.33
N GLY A 113 -19.00 5.30 -1.28
CA GLY A 113 -20.22 4.48 -1.11
C GLY A 113 -21.33 4.77 -2.12
N ASP A 114 -21.23 5.85 -2.90
CA ASP A 114 -22.19 6.20 -3.93
C ASP A 114 -21.74 5.77 -5.34
N LEU A 115 -20.47 5.36 -5.54
CA LEU A 115 -20.00 4.84 -6.84
C LEU A 115 -20.68 3.51 -7.20
N ASP A 116 -20.78 2.57 -6.26
CA ASP A 116 -21.49 1.30 -6.49
C ASP A 116 -22.97 1.53 -6.81
N ARG A 117 -23.59 2.42 -6.03
CA ARG A 117 -25.00 2.80 -6.22
C ARG A 117 -25.23 3.54 -7.53
N ALA A 118 -24.25 4.30 -8.01
CA ALA A 118 -24.29 4.93 -9.32
C ALA A 118 -24.22 3.87 -10.42
N ALA A 119 -23.31 2.90 -10.30
CA ALA A 119 -23.16 1.80 -11.24
C ALA A 119 -24.45 0.97 -11.35
N ASP A 120 -25.11 0.66 -10.24
CA ASP A 120 -26.38 -0.08 -10.23
C ASP A 120 -27.51 0.66 -10.95
N SER A 121 -27.64 1.97 -10.71
CA SER A 121 -28.63 2.80 -11.43
C SER A 121 -28.32 2.88 -12.93
N LEU A 122 -27.06 2.95 -13.32
CA LEU A 122 -26.65 2.96 -14.74
C LEU A 122 -26.87 1.60 -15.41
N ARG A 123 -26.58 0.49 -14.72
CA ARG A 123 -26.92 -0.86 -15.20
C ARG A 123 -28.42 -1.01 -15.40
N ARG A 124 -29.23 -0.48 -14.49
CA ARG A 124 -30.69 -0.49 -14.66
C ARG A 124 -31.15 0.31 -15.87
N ALA A 125 -30.54 1.46 -16.14
CA ALA A 125 -30.82 2.23 -17.36
C ALA A 125 -30.47 1.43 -18.63
N ILE A 126 -29.38 0.68 -18.62
CA ILE A 126 -28.93 -0.20 -19.73
C ILE A 126 -29.85 -1.42 -19.89
N GLU A 127 -30.33 -2.01 -18.80
CA GLU A 127 -31.30 -3.11 -18.87
C GLU A 127 -32.62 -2.68 -19.54
N ILE A 128 -33.04 -1.44 -19.28
CA ILE A 128 -34.25 -0.86 -19.87
C ILE A 128 -34.02 -0.49 -21.33
N ASP A 129 -32.88 0.12 -21.64
CA ASP A 129 -32.46 0.48 -23.00
C ASP A 129 -31.02 0.02 -23.29
N PRO A 130 -30.85 -1.16 -23.91
CA PRO A 130 -29.53 -1.69 -24.26
C PRO A 130 -28.78 -0.87 -25.33
N ALA A 131 -29.41 0.11 -25.97
CA ALA A 131 -28.77 1.02 -26.92
C ALA A 131 -28.40 2.38 -26.28
N PHE A 132 -28.47 2.51 -24.96
CA PHE A 132 -28.25 3.77 -24.26
C PHE A 132 -26.76 4.14 -24.15
N VAL A 133 -26.22 4.72 -25.22
CA VAL A 133 -24.81 5.17 -25.36
C VAL A 133 -24.27 5.91 -24.13
N LEU A 134 -24.99 6.94 -23.66
CA LEU A 134 -24.52 7.75 -22.54
C LEU A 134 -24.50 6.99 -21.20
N ALA A 135 -25.37 6.00 -21.02
CA ALA A 135 -25.37 5.17 -19.82
C ALA A 135 -24.13 4.27 -19.77
N TYR A 136 -23.75 3.67 -20.90
CA TYR A 136 -22.50 2.92 -21.04
C TYR A 136 -21.26 3.81 -20.81
N PHE A 137 -21.22 5.00 -21.42
CA PHE A 137 -20.12 5.94 -21.21
C PHE A 137 -19.99 6.37 -19.74
N THR A 138 -21.09 6.75 -19.10
CA THR A 138 -21.08 7.13 -17.69
C THR A 138 -20.75 5.95 -16.78
N LEU A 139 -21.23 4.74 -17.09
CA LEU A 139 -20.89 3.53 -16.33
C LEU A 139 -19.39 3.25 -16.40
N GLY A 140 -18.76 3.35 -17.58
CA GLY A 140 -17.32 3.21 -17.72
C GLY A 140 -16.55 4.19 -16.84
N GLY A 141 -17.01 5.45 -16.78
CA GLY A 141 -16.40 6.47 -15.92
C GLY A 141 -16.55 6.18 -14.42
N VAL A 142 -17.70 5.66 -13.99
CA VAL A 142 -17.92 5.25 -12.59
C VAL A 142 -17.02 4.07 -12.23
N LEU A 143 -16.96 3.05 -13.06
CA LEU A 143 -16.15 1.85 -12.83
C LEU A 143 -14.65 2.18 -12.82
N HIS A 144 -14.20 3.07 -13.71
CA HIS A 144 -12.82 3.53 -13.72
C HIS A 144 -12.45 4.22 -12.40
N LYS A 145 -13.32 5.10 -11.88
CA LYS A 145 -13.12 5.76 -10.58
C LYS A 145 -13.15 4.78 -9.41
N ALA A 146 -13.94 3.71 -9.52
CA ALA A 146 -13.98 2.64 -8.53
C ALA A 146 -12.76 1.69 -8.61
N GLY A 147 -11.84 1.90 -9.57
CA GLY A 147 -10.64 1.09 -9.74
C GLY A 147 -10.82 -0.18 -10.59
N ASP A 148 -12.01 -0.43 -11.14
CA ASP A 148 -12.30 -1.58 -11.99
C ASP A 148 -12.02 -1.23 -13.47
N ALA A 149 -10.75 -1.34 -13.86
CA ALA A 149 -10.29 -0.98 -15.21
C ALA A 149 -10.91 -1.87 -16.30
N ASP A 150 -11.00 -3.17 -16.07
CA ASP A 150 -11.53 -4.12 -17.06
C ASP A 150 -13.02 -3.88 -17.33
N ALA A 151 -13.82 -3.70 -16.27
CA ALA A 151 -15.23 -3.40 -16.43
C ALA A 151 -15.45 -2.01 -17.04
N ALA A 152 -14.59 -1.04 -16.73
CA ALA A 152 -14.63 0.28 -17.36
C ALA A 152 -14.39 0.20 -18.87
N ILE A 153 -13.35 -0.51 -19.31
CA ILE A 153 -13.06 -0.74 -20.73
C ILE A 153 -14.23 -1.45 -21.41
N ALA A 154 -14.82 -2.48 -20.79
CA ALA A 154 -15.97 -3.18 -21.36
C ALA A 154 -17.18 -2.26 -21.57
N ALA A 155 -17.48 -1.40 -20.59
CA ALA A 155 -18.56 -0.43 -20.71
C ALA A 155 -18.29 0.63 -21.80
N TYR A 156 -17.06 1.14 -21.90
CA TYR A 156 -16.68 2.05 -22.98
C TYR A 156 -16.69 1.37 -24.35
N ALA A 157 -16.26 0.11 -24.44
CA ALA A 157 -16.30 -0.68 -25.67
C ALA A 157 -17.74 -0.84 -26.18
N GLU A 158 -18.71 -1.08 -25.30
CA GLU A 158 -20.12 -1.11 -25.68
C GLU A 158 -20.64 0.27 -26.11
N CYS A 159 -20.20 1.35 -25.45
CA CYS A 159 -20.51 2.72 -25.89
C CYS A 159 -20.07 2.95 -27.35
N VAL A 160 -18.81 2.64 -27.68
CA VAL A 160 -18.28 2.84 -29.04
C VAL A 160 -18.83 1.82 -30.04
N ARG A 161 -19.27 0.64 -29.60
CA ARG A 161 -19.97 -0.32 -30.47
C ARG A 161 -21.34 0.19 -30.92
N ILE A 162 -22.02 0.97 -30.06
CA ILE A 162 -23.33 1.56 -30.37
C ILE A 162 -23.16 2.88 -31.14
N ASP A 163 -22.18 3.70 -30.75
CA ASP A 163 -21.80 4.95 -31.42
C ASP A 163 -20.29 4.97 -31.70
N GLU A 164 -19.91 4.52 -32.89
CA GLU A 164 -18.50 4.45 -33.34
C GLU A 164 -17.83 5.83 -33.42
N THR A 165 -18.60 6.91 -33.37
CA THR A 165 -18.09 8.29 -33.42
C THR A 165 -17.98 8.95 -32.06
N HIS A 166 -18.17 8.20 -30.96
CA HIS A 166 -18.12 8.73 -29.60
C HIS A 166 -16.69 9.01 -29.14
N VAL A 167 -16.14 10.13 -29.62
CA VAL A 167 -14.80 10.68 -29.37
C VAL A 167 -14.39 10.60 -27.88
N ALA A 168 -15.29 10.97 -26.96
CA ALA A 168 -15.02 10.96 -25.53
C ALA A 168 -14.77 9.56 -24.95
N ALA A 169 -15.38 8.52 -25.53
CA ALA A 169 -15.22 7.15 -25.05
C ALA A 169 -13.86 6.58 -25.47
N HIS A 170 -13.41 6.85 -26.70
CA HIS A 170 -12.06 6.48 -27.15
C HIS A 170 -10.96 7.11 -26.29
N TYR A 171 -11.06 8.39 -25.98
CA TYR A 171 -10.12 9.04 -25.06
C TYR A 171 -10.17 8.44 -23.65
N SER A 172 -11.37 8.22 -23.09
CA SER A 172 -11.50 7.61 -21.77
C SER A 172 -10.90 6.20 -21.73
N MET A 173 -11.09 5.39 -22.79
CA MET A 173 -10.39 4.11 -22.93
C MET A 173 -8.87 4.29 -22.94
N GLY A 174 -8.37 5.31 -23.66
CA GLY A 174 -6.95 5.66 -23.68
C GLY A 174 -6.41 5.96 -22.28
N GLU A 175 -7.13 6.74 -21.47
CA GLU A 175 -6.76 7.03 -20.07
C GLU A 175 -6.73 5.77 -19.20
N VAL A 176 -7.73 4.89 -19.35
CA VAL A 176 -7.76 3.62 -18.59
C VAL A 176 -6.59 2.73 -19.00
N TYR A 177 -6.37 2.53 -20.30
CA TYR A 177 -5.25 1.73 -20.80
C TYR A 177 -3.89 2.27 -20.35
N ARG A 178 -3.68 3.59 -20.41
CA ARG A 178 -2.44 4.22 -19.94
C ARG A 178 -2.20 3.96 -18.46
N ARG A 179 -3.22 4.15 -17.62
CA ARG A 179 -3.12 3.88 -16.17
C ARG A 179 -2.88 2.40 -15.85
N SER A 180 -3.37 1.50 -16.69
CA SER A 180 -3.12 0.06 -16.60
C SER A 180 -1.77 -0.37 -17.21
N GLY A 181 -0.99 0.54 -17.79
CA GLY A 181 0.30 0.25 -18.44
C GLY A 181 0.18 -0.36 -19.85
N ASP A 182 -1.03 -0.46 -20.42
CA ASP A 182 -1.24 -0.94 -21.78
C ASP A 182 -1.02 0.19 -22.79
N THR A 183 0.25 0.50 -23.02
CA THR A 183 0.68 1.63 -23.86
C THR A 183 0.21 1.50 -25.31
N GLN A 184 0.17 0.28 -25.86
CA GLN A 184 -0.23 0.05 -27.24
C GLN A 184 -1.72 0.34 -27.47
N ASN A 185 -2.59 -0.15 -26.58
CA ASN A 185 -4.02 0.14 -26.68
C ASN A 185 -4.32 1.60 -26.32
N ALA A 186 -3.57 2.20 -25.39
CA ALA A 186 -3.68 3.63 -25.10
C ALA A 186 -3.40 4.50 -26.34
N LEU A 187 -2.26 4.29 -27.01
CA LEU A 187 -1.90 5.02 -28.23
C LEU A 187 -2.94 4.82 -29.33
N THR A 188 -3.46 3.60 -29.50
CA THR A 188 -4.50 3.29 -30.48
C THR A 188 -5.79 4.06 -30.18
N ALA A 189 -6.25 4.03 -28.92
CA ALA A 189 -7.47 4.69 -28.49
C ALA A 189 -7.37 6.22 -28.61
N TYR A 190 -6.24 6.82 -28.22
CA TYR A 190 -6.03 8.25 -28.42
C TYR A 190 -5.91 8.62 -29.91
N THR A 191 -5.28 7.79 -30.74
CA THR A 191 -5.19 8.04 -32.19
C THR A 191 -6.57 8.07 -32.82
N LEU A 192 -7.45 7.12 -32.46
CA LEU A 192 -8.84 7.13 -32.91
C LEU A 192 -9.59 8.39 -32.45
N ALA A 193 -9.39 8.81 -31.19
CA ALA A 193 -9.97 10.06 -30.69
C ALA A 193 -9.50 11.30 -31.47
N ILE A 194 -8.22 11.34 -31.86
CA ILE A 194 -7.64 12.41 -32.69
C ILE A 194 -8.22 12.37 -34.10
N ASP A 195 -8.29 11.19 -34.72
CA ASP A 195 -8.79 11.04 -36.10
C ASP A 195 -10.27 11.45 -36.21
N LEU A 196 -11.06 11.18 -35.17
CA LEU A 196 -12.48 11.56 -35.10
C LEU A 196 -12.68 13.07 -34.80
N ALA A 197 -11.74 13.72 -34.11
CA ALA A 197 -11.83 15.15 -33.74
C ALA A 197 -10.50 15.91 -33.87
N PRO A 198 -9.90 16.01 -35.08
CA PRO A 198 -8.48 16.36 -35.26
C PRO A 198 -8.14 17.84 -35.03
N ARG A 199 -9.14 18.71 -34.87
CA ARG A 199 -8.93 20.17 -34.84
C ARG A 199 -9.50 20.89 -33.62
N ASP A 200 -10.26 20.19 -32.79
CA ASP A 200 -10.99 20.80 -31.69
C ASP A 200 -10.60 20.22 -30.33
N TRP A 201 -9.73 19.20 -30.31
CA TRP A 201 -9.52 18.41 -29.09
C TRP A 201 -8.07 18.14 -28.71
N LYS A 202 -7.58 18.92 -27.75
CA LYS A 202 -6.21 18.85 -27.22
C LYS A 202 -5.94 17.68 -26.27
N PHE A 203 -6.95 17.14 -25.58
CA PHE A 203 -6.73 16.15 -24.52
C PHE A 203 -6.10 14.84 -25.01
N PRO A 204 -6.53 14.26 -26.15
CA PRO A 204 -5.87 13.06 -26.68
C PRO A 204 -4.40 13.27 -27.06
N HIS A 205 -4.03 14.47 -27.52
CA HIS A 205 -2.63 14.79 -27.81
C HIS A 205 -1.78 14.77 -26.54
N LEU A 206 -2.26 15.37 -25.44
CA LEU A 206 -1.57 15.26 -24.15
C LEU A 206 -1.53 13.80 -23.65
N GLY A 207 -2.62 13.05 -23.79
CA GLY A 207 -2.66 11.63 -23.43
C GLY A 207 -1.58 10.82 -24.15
N ARG A 208 -1.41 11.01 -25.47
CA ARG A 208 -0.31 10.40 -26.23
C ARG A 208 1.05 10.92 -25.81
N ALA A 209 1.19 12.22 -25.57
CA ALA A 209 2.44 12.80 -25.10
C ALA A 209 2.90 12.14 -23.80
N GLN A 210 1.98 11.91 -22.86
CA GLN A 210 2.26 11.21 -21.61
C GLN A 210 2.66 9.76 -21.85
N VAL A 211 1.97 9.03 -22.75
CA VAL A 211 2.38 7.66 -23.09
C VAL A 211 3.79 7.62 -23.68
N TYR A 212 4.14 8.55 -24.57
CA TYR A 212 5.49 8.62 -25.14
C TYR A 212 6.55 9.00 -24.10
N TYR A 213 6.20 9.89 -23.17
CA TYR A 213 7.07 10.23 -22.05
C TYR A 213 7.31 9.02 -21.14
N ASP A 214 6.26 8.26 -20.81
CA ASP A 214 6.35 7.03 -20.02
C ASP A 214 7.17 5.93 -20.76
N LEU A 215 7.28 6.02 -22.09
CA LEU A 215 8.11 5.15 -22.95
C LEU A 215 9.54 5.71 -23.17
N GLU A 216 9.91 6.82 -22.54
CA GLU A 216 11.18 7.54 -22.72
C GLU A 216 11.43 8.04 -24.16
N ASP A 217 10.37 8.17 -24.98
CA ASP A 217 10.42 8.81 -26.30
C ASP A 217 10.11 10.30 -26.19
N ASP A 218 11.06 11.04 -25.60
CA ASP A 218 10.98 12.49 -25.40
C ASP A 218 10.63 13.26 -26.68
N ALA A 219 11.12 12.80 -27.83
CA ALA A 219 10.92 13.47 -29.10
C ALA A 219 9.44 13.41 -29.55
N GLN A 220 8.80 12.23 -29.44
CA GLN A 220 7.37 12.11 -29.72
C GLN A 220 6.52 12.77 -28.63
N ALA A 221 6.93 12.66 -27.37
CA ALA A 221 6.24 13.30 -26.24
C ALA A 221 6.17 14.82 -26.43
N GLU A 222 7.29 15.45 -26.73
CA GLU A 222 7.38 16.89 -27.01
C GLU A 222 6.52 17.28 -28.22
N ALA A 223 6.58 16.51 -29.31
CA ALA A 223 5.81 16.81 -30.50
C ALA A 223 4.29 16.78 -30.26
N GLU A 224 3.79 15.80 -29.49
CA GLU A 224 2.36 15.71 -29.15
C GLU A 224 1.95 16.77 -28.11
N ALA A 225 2.78 17.07 -27.12
CA ALA A 225 2.52 18.14 -26.17
C ALA A 225 2.46 19.51 -26.87
N GLN A 226 3.34 19.75 -27.85
CA GLN A 226 3.31 20.95 -28.68
C GLN A 226 2.02 21.02 -29.51
N ARG A 227 1.53 19.91 -30.08
CA ARG A 227 0.23 19.90 -30.78
C ARG A 227 -0.94 20.26 -29.85
N ALA A 228 -0.91 19.82 -28.60
CA ALA A 228 -1.92 20.21 -27.62
C ALA A 228 -1.91 21.74 -27.38
N LEU A 229 -0.72 22.37 -27.36
CA LEU A 229 -0.57 23.83 -27.27
C LEU A 229 -0.93 24.56 -28.57
N ASP A 230 -0.69 23.97 -29.73
CA ASP A 230 -1.10 24.55 -31.02
C ASP A 230 -2.63 24.64 -31.12
N LEU A 231 -3.35 23.68 -30.52
CA LEU A 231 -4.81 23.68 -30.40
C LEU A 231 -5.31 24.63 -29.30
N ASP A 232 -4.60 24.72 -28.18
CA ASP A 232 -4.90 25.63 -27.08
C ASP A 232 -3.62 26.10 -26.38
N GLY A 233 -3.14 27.28 -26.77
CA GLY A 233 -1.90 27.85 -26.23
C GLY A 233 -1.96 28.20 -24.73
N LYS A 234 -3.11 28.03 -24.06
CA LYS A 234 -3.27 28.22 -22.61
C LYS A 234 -3.43 26.88 -21.88
N TYR A 235 -3.13 25.76 -22.52
CA TYR A 235 -3.31 24.47 -21.88
C TYR A 235 -2.17 24.13 -20.92
N ALA A 236 -2.34 24.53 -19.66
CA ALA A 236 -1.32 24.39 -18.60
C ALA A 236 -0.68 22.99 -18.48
N PRO A 237 -1.43 21.87 -18.53
CA PRO A 237 -0.83 20.53 -18.45
C PRO A 237 0.22 20.23 -19.53
N ALA A 238 0.07 20.79 -20.74
CA ALA A 238 1.06 20.59 -21.80
C ALA A 238 2.38 21.33 -21.50
N TYR A 239 2.30 22.53 -20.88
CA TYR A 239 3.51 23.23 -20.41
C TYR A 239 4.22 22.46 -19.29
N PHE A 240 3.48 21.88 -18.34
CA PHE A 240 4.08 21.07 -17.28
C PHE A 240 4.79 19.83 -17.84
N LEU A 241 4.16 19.09 -18.76
CA LEU A 241 4.79 17.94 -19.39
C LEU A 241 6.06 18.31 -20.17
N LEU A 242 6.03 19.40 -20.96
CA LEU A 242 7.23 19.92 -21.63
C LEU A 242 8.31 20.29 -20.62
N GLY A 243 7.92 20.89 -19.50
CA GLY A 243 8.83 21.21 -18.41
C GLY A 243 9.47 19.97 -17.78
N GLN A 244 8.72 18.90 -17.59
CA GLN A 244 9.23 17.60 -17.12
C GLN A 244 10.23 17.01 -18.10
N ILE A 245 9.92 17.01 -19.41
CA ILE A 245 10.84 16.57 -20.47
C ILE A 245 12.16 17.36 -20.41
N ARG A 246 12.10 18.70 -20.29
CA ARG A 246 13.30 19.54 -20.15
C ARG A 246 14.07 19.25 -18.87
N ALA A 247 13.38 18.96 -17.77
CA ALA A 247 14.01 18.60 -16.50
C ALA A 247 14.75 17.26 -16.61
N VAL A 248 14.17 16.24 -17.25
CA VAL A 248 14.87 14.96 -17.52
C VAL A 248 16.13 15.19 -18.37
N GLN A 249 16.06 16.10 -19.34
CA GLN A 249 17.17 16.44 -20.24
C GLN A 249 18.30 17.27 -19.62
N GLY A 250 18.19 17.71 -18.36
CA GLY A 250 19.21 18.58 -17.76
C GLY A 250 18.98 20.09 -17.96
N LEU A 251 17.89 20.48 -18.63
CA LEU A 251 17.61 21.85 -19.05
C LEU A 251 16.77 22.59 -17.99
N ASP A 252 17.33 22.72 -16.79
CA ASP A 252 16.64 23.18 -15.57
C ASP A 252 15.98 24.56 -15.72
N ALA A 253 16.68 25.49 -16.39
CA ALA A 253 16.18 26.84 -16.60
C ALA A 253 14.96 26.84 -17.53
N GLU A 254 14.96 26.01 -18.57
CA GLU A 254 13.83 25.88 -19.50
C GLU A 254 12.66 25.16 -18.83
N ALA A 255 12.94 24.12 -18.03
CA ALA A 255 11.93 23.42 -17.26
C ALA A 255 11.16 24.35 -16.32
N LEU A 256 11.87 25.16 -15.54
CA LEU A 256 11.27 26.13 -14.61
C LEU A 256 10.47 27.21 -15.35
N GLU A 257 10.90 27.63 -16.53
CA GLU A 257 10.17 28.62 -17.32
C GLU A 257 8.86 28.04 -17.90
N LEU A 258 8.89 26.82 -18.41
CA LEU A 258 7.69 26.11 -18.87
C LEU A 258 6.70 25.92 -17.72
N TYR A 259 7.19 25.56 -16.53
CA TYR A 259 6.35 25.46 -15.34
C TYR A 259 5.70 26.80 -14.95
N ARG A 260 6.44 27.92 -15.07
CA ARG A 260 5.88 29.27 -14.83
C ARG A 260 4.78 29.62 -15.83
N GLU A 261 4.99 29.34 -17.11
CA GLU A 261 3.98 29.58 -18.13
C GLU A 261 2.76 28.67 -17.94
N GLY A 262 2.94 27.41 -17.56
CA GLY A 262 1.85 26.52 -17.15
C GLY A 262 1.04 27.09 -15.99
N ALA A 263 1.69 27.53 -14.92
CA ALA A 263 1.03 28.08 -13.74
C ALA A 263 0.25 29.38 -14.01
N LYS A 264 0.73 30.21 -14.95
CA LYS A 264 0.04 31.43 -15.42
C LYS A 264 -1.25 31.13 -16.18
N HIS A 265 -1.32 29.97 -16.83
CA HIS A 265 -2.47 29.54 -17.62
C HIS A 265 -3.40 28.58 -16.87
N GLY A 266 -2.97 28.02 -15.74
CA GLY A 266 -3.77 27.23 -14.81
C GLY A 266 -4.21 28.02 -13.57
N GLU A 267 -4.64 27.29 -12.53
CA GLU A 267 -4.96 27.85 -11.20
C GLU A 267 -3.71 27.95 -10.31
N GLY A 268 -2.55 28.25 -10.90
CA GLY A 268 -1.25 28.16 -10.24
C GLY A 268 -0.59 26.79 -10.43
N TYR A 269 0.30 26.42 -9.51
CA TYR A 269 1.03 25.16 -9.56
C TYR A 269 0.24 24.05 -8.83
N PRO A 270 -0.21 23.00 -9.52
CA PRO A 270 -0.76 21.84 -8.82
C PRO A 270 0.32 21.19 -7.95
N PRO A 271 0.02 20.78 -6.69
CA PRO A 271 1.01 20.16 -5.80
C PRO A 271 1.71 18.94 -6.42
N GLN A 272 0.95 18.11 -7.13
CA GLN A 272 1.48 16.93 -7.84
C GLN A 272 2.53 17.30 -8.89
N GLU A 273 2.33 18.39 -9.64
CA GLU A 273 3.26 18.81 -10.68
C GLU A 273 4.57 19.33 -10.08
N LEU A 274 4.49 20.04 -8.96
CA LEU A 274 5.66 20.48 -8.20
C LEU A 274 6.41 19.29 -7.61
N GLN A 275 5.69 18.32 -7.05
CA GLN A 275 6.28 17.08 -6.53
C GLN A 275 7.03 16.32 -7.63
N ASN A 276 6.41 16.14 -8.80
CA ASN A 276 7.02 15.46 -9.93
C ASN A 276 8.32 16.15 -10.37
N LEU A 277 8.30 17.48 -10.50
CA LEU A 277 9.50 18.25 -10.85
C LEU A 277 10.57 18.17 -9.76
N ALA A 278 10.16 18.24 -8.49
CA ALA A 278 11.07 18.12 -7.35
C ALA A 278 11.76 16.76 -7.31
N ARG A 279 11.04 15.66 -7.60
CA ARG A 279 11.60 14.31 -7.71
C ARG A 279 12.67 14.22 -8.80
N ILE A 280 12.42 14.81 -9.97
CA ILE A 280 13.41 14.86 -11.06
C ILE A 280 14.67 15.62 -10.62
N PHE A 281 14.51 16.76 -9.95
CA PHE A 281 15.65 17.50 -9.42
C PHE A 281 16.41 16.73 -8.33
N ALA A 282 15.71 16.09 -7.39
CA ALA A 282 16.29 15.29 -6.32
C ALA A 282 17.09 14.11 -6.87
N TYR A 283 16.54 13.38 -7.85
CA TYR A 283 17.19 12.23 -8.49
C TYR A 283 18.53 12.60 -9.14
N ARG A 284 18.62 13.79 -9.72
CA ARG A 284 19.86 14.30 -10.33
C ARG A 284 20.79 15.00 -9.33
N GLY A 285 20.50 14.93 -8.03
CA GLY A 285 21.30 15.52 -6.96
C GLY A 285 21.11 17.04 -6.76
N ASN A 286 20.14 17.66 -7.43
CA ASN A 286 19.82 19.09 -7.24
C ASN A 286 18.85 19.27 -6.06
N HIS A 287 19.31 18.86 -4.87
CA HIS A 287 18.48 18.76 -3.67
C HIS A 287 17.93 20.12 -3.19
N ALA A 288 18.67 21.22 -3.40
CA ALA A 288 18.22 22.55 -3.00
C ALA A 288 16.99 23.03 -3.81
N GLN A 289 16.97 22.76 -5.13
CA GLN A 289 15.80 23.07 -5.95
C GLN A 289 14.63 22.15 -5.64
N ALA A 290 14.90 20.85 -5.43
CA ALA A 290 13.88 19.89 -5.03
C ALA A 290 13.18 20.31 -3.72
N GLU A 291 13.96 20.63 -2.68
CA GLU A 291 13.44 21.14 -1.41
C GLU A 291 12.60 22.40 -1.57
N SER A 292 13.03 23.36 -2.40
CA SER A 292 12.25 24.57 -2.66
C SER A 292 10.90 24.27 -3.31
N LEU A 293 10.82 23.26 -4.18
CA LEU A 293 9.59 22.87 -4.86
C LEU A 293 8.67 22.05 -3.96
N TYR A 294 9.19 21.12 -3.15
CA TYR A 294 8.40 20.42 -2.13
C TYR A 294 7.79 21.41 -1.13
N ASN A 295 8.57 22.38 -0.66
CA ASN A 295 8.05 23.42 0.24
C ASN A 295 6.95 24.26 -0.43
N GLN A 296 7.05 24.55 -1.73
CA GLN A 296 5.97 25.22 -2.46
C GLN A 296 4.72 24.35 -2.59
N ALA A 297 4.87 23.04 -2.82
CA ALA A 297 3.75 22.10 -2.88
C ALA A 297 3.02 22.01 -1.53
N LEU A 298 3.78 21.96 -0.43
CA LEU A 298 3.26 21.91 0.95
C LEU A 298 2.48 23.16 1.36
N VAL A 299 2.69 24.33 0.73
CA VAL A 299 1.85 25.51 0.96
C VAL A 299 0.38 25.25 0.62
N SER A 300 0.14 24.44 -0.42
CA SER A 300 -1.21 24.12 -0.90
C SER A 300 -1.74 22.80 -0.36
N ALA A 301 -0.86 21.84 -0.06
CA ALA A 301 -1.20 20.53 0.48
C ALA A 301 -0.38 20.20 1.74
N PRO A 302 -0.58 20.91 2.87
CA PRO A 302 0.24 20.76 4.08
C PRO A 302 0.02 19.46 4.85
N ALA A 303 -0.95 18.64 4.43
CA ALA A 303 -1.28 17.36 5.07
C ALA A 303 -1.07 16.18 4.10
N ASP A 304 -0.29 16.38 3.04
CA ASP A 304 0.06 15.32 2.09
C ASP A 304 1.28 14.56 2.59
N GLY A 305 1.06 13.33 3.06
CA GLY A 305 2.13 12.48 3.60
C GLY A 305 3.22 12.17 2.57
N SER A 306 2.88 12.07 1.28
CA SER A 306 3.87 11.78 0.24
C SER A 306 4.82 12.96 0.00
N LEU A 307 4.33 14.19 0.09
CA LEU A 307 5.18 15.39 -0.01
C LEU A 307 6.19 15.46 1.14
N HIS A 308 5.72 15.20 2.37
CA HIS A 308 6.58 15.13 3.54
C HIS A 308 7.63 14.03 3.42
N PHE A 309 7.23 12.85 2.93
CA PHE A 309 8.15 11.73 2.73
C PHE A 309 9.25 12.05 1.71
N ASP A 310 8.90 12.60 0.54
CA ASP A 310 9.88 12.93 -0.49
C ASP A 310 10.84 14.07 -0.06
N LEU A 311 10.32 15.03 0.71
CA LEU A 311 11.13 16.09 1.32
C LEU A 311 12.11 15.50 2.34
N ALA A 312 11.65 14.57 3.18
CA ALA A 312 12.49 13.88 4.15
C ALA A 312 13.64 13.11 3.48
N GLU A 313 13.37 12.36 2.41
CA GLU A 313 14.40 11.68 1.59
C GLU A 313 15.41 12.69 1.01
N THR A 314 14.92 13.83 0.54
CA THR A 314 15.76 14.90 -0.01
C THR A 314 16.66 15.53 1.07
N LEU A 315 16.13 15.77 2.27
CA LEU A 315 16.89 16.31 3.41
C LEU A 315 17.91 15.31 3.94
N TRP A 316 17.54 14.02 3.98
CA TRP A 316 18.44 12.94 4.37
C TRP A 316 19.63 12.85 3.43
N ALA A 317 19.41 12.91 2.12
CA ALA A 317 20.48 12.92 1.11
C ALA A 317 21.43 14.13 1.26
N GLN A 318 20.95 15.26 1.81
CA GLN A 318 21.77 16.43 2.14
C GLN A 318 22.54 16.28 3.47
N GLY A 319 22.36 15.19 4.22
CA GLY A 319 22.93 15.00 5.57
C GLY A 319 22.20 15.78 6.68
N ARG A 320 20.99 16.30 6.41
CA ARG A 320 20.16 17.04 7.37
C ARG A 320 19.20 16.12 8.10
N GLU A 321 19.75 15.07 8.71
CA GLU A 321 18.99 13.94 9.29
C GLU A 321 17.95 14.39 10.32
N GLY A 322 18.28 15.34 11.20
CA GLY A 322 17.34 15.82 12.22
C GLY A 322 16.09 16.49 11.63
N GLU A 323 16.24 17.21 10.51
CA GLU A 323 15.10 17.79 9.79
C GLU A 323 14.34 16.71 9.01
N ALA A 324 15.06 15.77 8.39
CA ALA A 324 14.46 14.63 7.70
C ALA A 324 13.57 13.78 8.63
N VAL A 325 14.01 13.50 9.86
CA VAL A 325 13.21 12.76 10.86
C VAL A 325 11.90 13.50 11.21
N GLY A 326 11.95 14.83 11.29
CA GLY A 326 10.75 15.65 11.48
C GLY A 326 9.75 15.47 10.34
N GLU A 327 10.24 15.49 9.10
CA GLU A 327 9.42 15.31 7.90
C GLU A 327 8.91 13.86 7.74
N TYR A 328 9.71 12.83 8.05
CA TYR A 328 9.22 11.45 8.10
C TYR A 328 8.11 11.28 9.14
N SER A 329 8.27 11.90 10.32
CA SER A 329 7.25 11.86 11.37
C SER A 329 5.95 12.52 10.91
N ALA A 330 6.04 13.63 10.17
CA ALA A 330 4.89 14.28 9.55
C ALA A 330 4.24 13.38 8.49
N ALA A 331 5.04 12.73 7.63
CA ALA A 331 4.56 11.79 6.63
C ALA A 331 3.72 10.67 7.27
N ILE A 332 4.24 10.05 8.33
CA ILE A 332 3.56 8.98 9.09
C ILE A 332 2.28 9.49 9.76
N ALA A 333 2.28 10.73 10.27
CA ALA A 333 1.12 11.32 10.92
C ALA A 333 -0.04 11.57 9.94
N TYR A 334 0.27 11.91 8.69
CA TYR A 334 -0.73 12.16 7.64
C TYR A 334 -1.11 10.90 6.86
N ASP A 335 -0.18 9.97 6.70
CA ASP A 335 -0.41 8.67 6.05
C ASP A 335 0.36 7.58 6.82
N SER A 336 -0.40 6.77 7.56
CA SER A 336 0.15 5.72 8.42
C SER A 336 0.77 4.56 7.64
N SER A 337 0.57 4.48 6.31
CA SER A 337 1.24 3.46 5.48
C SER A 337 2.76 3.63 5.49
N PHE A 338 3.27 4.85 5.70
CA PHE A 338 4.71 5.11 5.79
C PHE A 338 5.35 4.58 7.07
N ALA A 339 4.59 4.26 8.12
CA ALA A 339 5.12 3.83 9.41
C ALA A 339 5.99 2.57 9.31
N THR A 340 5.69 1.70 8.35
CA THR A 340 6.40 0.43 8.13
C THR A 340 7.22 0.44 6.85
N TYR A 341 7.34 1.58 6.16
CA TYR A 341 7.94 1.64 4.83
C TYR A 341 9.36 1.07 4.79
N PHE A 342 10.24 1.53 5.69
CA PHE A 342 11.64 1.11 5.72
C PHE A 342 11.84 -0.33 6.18
N THR A 343 11.06 -0.80 7.15
CA THR A 343 11.14 -2.20 7.62
C THR A 343 10.56 -3.17 6.60
N ALA A 344 9.46 -2.79 5.93
CA ALA A 344 8.85 -3.57 4.87
C ALA A 344 9.76 -3.70 3.63
N SER A 345 10.46 -2.64 3.22
CA SER A 345 11.40 -2.71 2.09
C SER A 345 12.56 -3.65 2.38
N VAL A 346 13.15 -3.58 3.58
CA VAL A 346 14.21 -4.52 3.99
C VAL A 346 13.69 -5.95 4.00
N HIS A 347 12.50 -6.19 4.58
CA HIS A 347 11.92 -7.53 4.59
C HIS A 347 11.69 -8.08 3.17
N ALA A 348 11.17 -7.26 2.27
CA ALA A 348 10.84 -7.67 0.91
C ALA A 348 12.08 -7.86 0.03
N GLU A 349 13.06 -6.97 0.11
CA GLU A 349 14.14 -6.87 -0.89
C GLU A 349 15.44 -7.50 -0.40
N PHE A 350 15.82 -7.35 0.89
CA PHE A 350 17.09 -7.91 1.38
C PHE A 350 17.07 -9.44 1.38
N PHE A 351 15.98 -10.04 1.88
CA PHE A 351 15.86 -11.50 1.93
C PHE A 351 15.50 -12.13 0.57
N ALA A 352 15.09 -11.32 -0.40
CA ALA A 352 15.01 -11.73 -1.82
C ALA A 352 16.36 -11.62 -2.55
N ALA A 353 17.41 -11.11 -1.89
CA ALA A 353 18.72 -10.79 -2.47
C ALA A 353 18.71 -9.67 -3.53
N ASP A 354 17.70 -8.81 -3.50
CA ASP A 354 17.54 -7.64 -4.37
C ASP A 354 18.11 -6.35 -3.76
N MET A 355 18.36 -6.34 -2.44
CA MET A 355 18.93 -5.21 -1.70
C MET A 355 20.31 -5.56 -1.10
N SER A 356 21.27 -4.64 -1.19
CA SER A 356 22.59 -4.82 -0.58
C SER A 356 22.53 -4.67 0.94
N PRO A 357 23.45 -5.28 1.72
CA PRO A 357 23.50 -5.07 3.16
C PRO A 357 23.76 -3.62 3.59
N ASP A 358 24.41 -2.81 2.74
CA ASP A 358 24.65 -1.39 3.04
C ASP A 358 23.37 -0.56 2.87
N ASP A 359 22.55 -0.87 1.86
CA ASP A 359 21.27 -0.19 1.65
C ASP A 359 20.25 -0.60 2.72
N ALA A 360 20.24 -1.89 3.11
CA ALA A 360 19.40 -2.38 4.20
C ALA A 360 19.72 -1.66 5.51
N ARG A 361 21.01 -1.46 5.83
CA ARG A 361 21.42 -0.66 6.99
C ARG A 361 20.93 0.77 6.92
N GLN A 362 21.09 1.45 5.78
CA GLN A 362 20.62 2.82 5.63
C GLN A 362 19.11 2.95 5.83
N ALA A 363 18.32 2.01 5.32
CA ALA A 363 16.88 1.99 5.55
C ALA A 363 16.54 1.81 7.04
N LEU A 364 17.24 0.92 7.74
CA LEU A 364 17.03 0.68 9.16
C LEU A 364 17.56 1.83 10.05
N ASP A 365 18.64 2.50 9.65
CA ASP A 365 19.13 3.71 10.30
C ASP A 365 18.05 4.81 10.24
N LYS A 366 17.36 4.95 9.10
CA LYS A 366 16.20 5.87 8.97
C LYS A 366 15.05 5.44 9.89
N ALA A 367 14.68 4.16 9.90
CA ALA A 367 13.62 3.64 10.76
C ALA A 367 13.89 3.93 12.25
N LEU A 368 15.10 3.62 12.72
CA LEU A 368 15.51 3.83 14.11
C LEU A 368 15.75 5.31 14.45
N ALA A 369 16.08 6.15 13.47
CA ALA A 369 16.13 7.61 13.68
C ALA A 369 14.74 8.21 13.91
N ILE A 370 13.69 7.61 13.31
CA ILE A 370 12.29 7.99 13.51
C ILE A 370 11.78 7.42 14.85
N ASP A 371 11.98 6.13 15.08
CA ASP A 371 11.57 5.43 16.30
C ASP A 371 12.63 4.42 16.77
N ASP A 372 13.47 4.83 17.72
CA ASP A 372 14.47 3.95 18.38
C ASP A 372 13.81 2.85 19.25
N SER A 373 12.48 2.89 19.42
CA SER A 373 11.73 1.84 20.10
C SER A 373 11.10 0.81 19.17
N ASP A 374 11.32 0.92 17.85
CA ASP A 374 10.89 -0.06 16.87
C ASP A 374 11.68 -1.37 17.04
N ASP A 375 11.05 -2.34 17.71
CA ASP A 375 11.65 -3.65 17.95
C ASP A 375 11.80 -4.48 16.67
N GLU A 376 10.96 -4.25 15.65
CA GLU A 376 11.08 -4.93 14.35
C GLU A 376 12.30 -4.43 13.57
N ALA A 377 12.51 -3.11 13.53
CA ALA A 377 13.71 -2.53 12.94
C ALA A 377 14.99 -3.08 13.59
N HIS A 378 15.03 -3.19 14.92
CA HIS A 378 16.16 -3.84 15.60
C HIS A 378 16.33 -5.32 15.22
N VAL A 379 15.25 -6.10 15.12
CA VAL A 379 15.34 -7.51 14.70
C VAL A 379 15.90 -7.63 13.28
N LEU A 380 15.39 -6.84 12.33
CA LEU A 380 15.86 -6.82 10.94
C LEU A 380 17.34 -6.41 10.85
N TYR A 381 17.74 -5.38 11.61
CA TYR A 381 19.15 -4.96 11.69
C TYR A 381 20.04 -6.09 12.17
N ALA A 382 19.62 -6.78 13.23
CA ALA A 382 20.38 -7.91 13.76
C ALA A 382 20.51 -9.06 12.74
N GLN A 383 19.47 -9.31 11.95
CA GLN A 383 19.48 -10.33 10.89
C GLN A 383 20.43 -9.94 9.74
N VAL A 384 20.39 -8.68 9.29
CA VAL A 384 21.32 -8.14 8.28
C VAL A 384 22.76 -8.28 8.75
N GLU A 385 23.06 -7.85 9.98
CA GLU A 385 24.40 -7.94 10.56
C GLU A 385 24.87 -9.38 10.76
N THR A 386 23.96 -10.29 11.12
CA THR A 386 24.26 -11.73 11.18
C THR A 386 24.64 -12.28 9.81
N ALA A 387 23.91 -11.90 8.76
CA ALA A 387 24.16 -12.36 7.39
C ALA A 387 25.53 -11.92 6.85
N VAL A 388 26.03 -10.75 7.26
CA VAL A 388 27.37 -10.26 6.90
C VAL A 388 28.47 -10.63 7.90
N GLY A 389 28.14 -11.39 8.95
CA GLY A 389 29.10 -11.89 9.94
C GLY A 389 29.51 -10.87 11.02
N ARG A 390 28.82 -9.73 11.13
CA ARG A 390 29.02 -8.72 12.18
C ARG A 390 28.26 -9.11 13.45
N LEU A 391 28.74 -10.18 14.08
CA LEU A 391 28.05 -10.84 15.19
C LEU A 391 27.97 -9.99 16.48
N ALA A 392 28.87 -9.02 16.66
CA ALA A 392 28.85 -8.18 17.86
C ALA A 392 27.71 -7.15 17.78
N GLU A 393 27.56 -6.53 16.61
CA GLU A 393 26.51 -5.58 16.24
C GLU A 393 25.16 -6.29 16.26
N ALA A 394 25.07 -7.49 15.65
CA ALA A 394 23.86 -8.31 15.67
C ALA A 394 23.37 -8.60 17.09
N VAL A 395 24.26 -8.98 18.02
CA VAL A 395 23.91 -9.18 19.42
C VAL A 395 23.38 -7.89 20.05
N GLY A 396 24.00 -6.74 19.76
CA GLY A 396 23.53 -5.44 20.26
C GLY A 396 22.08 -5.15 19.89
N HIS A 397 21.73 -5.32 18.61
CA HIS A 397 20.37 -5.10 18.13
C HIS A 397 19.38 -6.15 18.65
N TYR A 398 19.73 -7.44 18.70
CA TYR A 398 18.86 -8.47 19.31
C TYR A 398 18.62 -8.21 20.79
N GLU A 399 19.62 -7.74 21.53
CA GLU A 399 19.48 -7.38 22.94
C GLU A 399 18.57 -6.17 23.14
N ARG A 400 18.69 -5.17 22.27
CA ARG A 400 17.78 -4.01 22.26
C ARG A 400 16.35 -4.43 21.95
N ALA A 401 16.13 -5.21 20.89
CA ALA A 401 14.81 -5.79 20.56
C ALA A 401 14.26 -6.62 21.72
N ARG A 402 15.08 -7.44 22.38
CA ARG A 402 14.69 -8.25 23.55
C ARG A 402 14.23 -7.38 24.71
N SER A 403 14.86 -6.22 24.92
CA SER A 403 14.47 -5.28 25.98
C SER A 403 13.13 -4.60 25.71
N LEU A 404 12.82 -4.35 24.44
CA LEU A 404 11.59 -3.70 23.98
C LEU A 404 10.42 -4.70 23.93
N ALA A 405 10.65 -5.91 23.40
CA ALA A 405 9.67 -6.97 23.22
C ALA A 405 10.14 -8.35 23.76
N PRO A 406 10.12 -8.58 25.10
CA PRO A 406 10.62 -9.82 25.73
C PRO A 406 9.84 -11.12 25.45
N ASN A 407 8.79 -11.05 24.63
CA ASN A 407 7.97 -12.18 24.25
C ASN A 407 8.00 -12.44 22.73
N ARG A 408 8.85 -11.73 21.99
CA ARG A 408 8.98 -11.87 20.53
C ARG A 408 9.80 -13.14 20.20
N PRO A 409 9.25 -14.15 19.51
CA PRO A 409 9.88 -15.46 19.37
C PRO A 409 11.07 -15.52 18.41
N ASP A 410 11.10 -14.63 17.41
CA ASP A 410 12.12 -14.53 16.35
C ASP A 410 13.48 -13.98 16.82
N ILE A 411 13.59 -13.54 18.07
CA ILE A 411 14.84 -13.04 18.67
C ILE A 411 15.72 -14.19 19.19
N TYR A 412 15.10 -15.17 19.86
CA TYR A 412 15.80 -16.00 20.84
C TYR A 412 16.66 -17.10 20.25
N PHE A 413 16.20 -17.75 19.18
CA PHE A 413 16.98 -18.78 18.51
C PHE A 413 18.20 -18.18 17.78
N PRO A 414 18.08 -17.11 16.98
CA PRO A 414 19.25 -16.45 16.39
C PRO A 414 20.25 -15.95 17.43
N LEU A 415 19.77 -15.29 18.49
CA LEU A 415 20.64 -14.79 19.56
C LEU A 415 21.36 -15.95 20.28
N GLY A 416 20.66 -17.04 20.56
CA GLY A 416 21.23 -18.25 21.16
C GLY A 416 22.27 -18.93 20.26
N ASP A 417 22.03 -18.96 18.95
CA ASP A 417 22.97 -19.47 17.95
C ASP A 417 24.26 -18.65 17.91
N ILE A 418 24.15 -17.32 17.95
CA ILE A 418 25.32 -16.42 17.98
C ILE A 418 26.12 -16.61 19.28
N TYR A 419 25.45 -16.67 20.44
CA TYR A 419 26.12 -16.94 21.70
C TYR A 419 26.82 -18.29 21.72
N TYR A 420 26.20 -19.32 21.14
CA TYR A 420 26.79 -20.65 21.03
C TYR A 420 28.08 -20.60 20.19
N ALA A 421 28.02 -19.96 19.02
CA ALA A 421 29.17 -19.80 18.13
C ALA A 421 30.34 -19.02 18.77
N ARG A 422 30.04 -18.08 19.66
CA ARG A 422 31.04 -17.31 20.43
C ARG A 422 31.57 -18.05 21.66
N GLY A 423 31.07 -19.25 21.98
CA GLY A 423 31.45 -20.01 23.16
C GLY A 423 30.79 -19.52 24.46
N GLU A 424 29.81 -18.62 24.38
CA GLU A 424 29.07 -18.05 25.51
C GLU A 424 27.93 -18.99 25.96
N VAL A 425 28.29 -20.23 26.31
CA VAL A 425 27.36 -21.37 26.51
C VAL A 425 26.24 -21.07 27.51
N ALA A 426 26.53 -20.31 28.57
CA ALA A 426 25.52 -19.96 29.57
C ALA A 426 24.43 -19.05 28.99
N LEU A 427 24.81 -18.05 28.19
CA LEU A 427 23.88 -17.14 27.52
C LEU A 427 23.13 -17.85 26.40
N ALA A 428 23.82 -18.69 25.63
CA ALA A 428 23.20 -19.54 24.62
C ALA A 428 22.07 -20.39 25.21
N ARG A 429 22.33 -21.10 26.31
CA ARG A 429 21.30 -21.91 26.98
C ARG A 429 20.09 -21.07 27.41
N VAL A 430 20.31 -19.90 28.02
CA VAL A 430 19.21 -19.02 28.45
C VAL A 430 18.36 -18.56 27.27
N ALA A 431 18.99 -18.08 26.20
CA ALA A 431 18.30 -17.61 25.01
C ALA A 431 17.53 -18.76 24.32
N LEU A 432 18.17 -19.90 24.09
CA LEU A 432 17.55 -21.04 23.42
C LEU A 432 16.36 -21.61 24.22
N THR A 433 16.49 -21.73 25.54
CA THR A 433 15.39 -22.19 26.40
C THR A 433 14.20 -21.25 26.27
N ARG A 434 14.43 -19.93 26.28
CA ARG A 434 13.37 -18.94 26.10
C ARG A 434 12.73 -19.05 24.71
N GLY A 435 13.51 -19.33 23.67
CA GLY A 435 12.99 -19.61 22.32
C GLY A 435 12.03 -20.80 22.29
N VAL A 436 12.37 -21.89 22.98
CA VAL A 436 11.50 -23.07 23.10
C VAL A 436 10.23 -22.78 23.91
N GLU A 437 10.32 -21.99 24.98
CA GLU A 437 9.16 -21.56 25.77
C GLU A 437 8.15 -20.77 24.91
N LEU A 438 8.64 -19.88 24.05
CA LEU A 438 7.81 -19.04 23.19
C LEU A 438 7.35 -19.77 21.92
N ASN A 439 8.12 -20.75 21.43
CA ASN A 439 7.74 -21.58 20.30
C ASN A 439 8.00 -23.08 20.56
N PRO A 440 7.07 -23.77 21.26
CA PRO A 440 7.24 -25.18 21.62
C PRO A 440 7.31 -26.14 20.43
N THR A 441 6.91 -25.71 19.23
CA THR A 441 6.98 -26.56 18.02
C THR A 441 8.42 -26.72 17.51
N GLN A 442 9.32 -25.77 17.82
CA GLN A 442 10.71 -25.79 17.38
C GLN A 442 11.66 -26.54 18.34
N THR A 443 11.13 -27.16 19.40
CA THR A 443 11.86 -27.93 20.42
C THR A 443 12.88 -28.93 19.83
N ARG A 444 12.60 -29.53 18.66
CA ARG A 444 13.47 -30.55 18.04
C ARG A 444 14.31 -30.05 16.86
N GLN A 445 14.27 -28.76 16.53
CA GLN A 445 14.90 -28.24 15.32
C GLN A 445 16.40 -28.56 15.25
N TYR A 446 17.10 -28.46 16.38
CA TYR A 446 18.54 -28.73 16.45
C TYR A 446 18.89 -30.21 16.38
N ALA A 447 18.06 -31.11 16.95
CA ALA A 447 18.25 -32.54 16.77
C ALA A 447 18.07 -32.97 15.31
N VAL A 448 17.07 -32.41 14.62
CA VAL A 448 16.81 -32.69 13.20
C VAL A 448 17.97 -32.17 12.34
N ALA A 449 18.37 -30.91 12.53
CA ALA A 449 19.50 -30.32 11.81
C ALA A 449 20.83 -31.08 12.05
N GLY A 450 21.03 -31.57 13.28
CA GLY A 450 22.17 -32.42 13.63
C GLY A 450 22.17 -33.75 12.87
N ALA A 451 21.02 -34.43 12.84
CA ALA A 451 20.88 -35.72 12.15
C ALA A 451 21.07 -35.58 10.63
N GLU A 452 20.50 -34.55 10.02
CA GLU A 452 20.66 -34.27 8.59
C GLU A 452 22.12 -33.97 8.24
N SER A 453 22.77 -33.09 9.00
CA SER A 453 24.17 -32.72 8.77
C SER A 453 25.11 -33.92 8.98
N PHE A 454 24.84 -34.75 10.00
CA PHE A 454 25.58 -35.97 10.25
C PHE A 454 25.45 -36.96 9.08
N GLY A 455 24.25 -37.12 8.52
CA GLY A 455 23.99 -37.97 7.36
C GLY A 455 24.70 -37.52 6.09
N ARG A 456 24.93 -36.20 5.93
CA ARG A 456 25.72 -35.63 4.82
C ARG A 456 27.24 -35.72 5.03
N GLY A 457 27.69 -36.05 6.24
CA GLY A 457 29.11 -36.04 6.61
C GLY A 457 29.63 -34.65 7.02
N ASP A 458 28.75 -33.67 7.21
CA ASP A 458 29.08 -32.33 7.67
C ASP A 458 29.27 -32.32 9.19
N TYR A 459 30.28 -33.03 9.68
CA TYR A 459 30.43 -33.36 11.09
C TYR A 459 30.57 -32.12 12.00
N GLY A 460 31.18 -31.03 11.53
CA GLY A 460 31.22 -29.76 12.28
C GLY A 460 29.84 -29.13 12.49
N LEU A 461 29.00 -29.10 11.44
CA LEU A 461 27.63 -28.61 11.53
C LEU A 461 26.76 -29.52 12.41
N ALA A 462 26.96 -30.84 12.28
CA ALA A 462 26.29 -31.83 13.11
C ALA A 462 26.64 -31.62 14.59
N ALA A 463 27.92 -31.43 14.91
CA ALA A 463 28.38 -31.18 16.27
C ALA A 463 27.78 -29.89 16.85
N ALA A 464 27.76 -28.79 16.09
CA ALA A 464 27.14 -27.54 16.53
C ALA A 464 25.64 -27.70 16.82
N ALA A 465 24.91 -28.39 15.93
CA ALA A 465 23.48 -28.61 16.09
C ALA A 465 23.15 -29.52 17.29
N TYR A 466 23.82 -30.68 17.40
CA TYR A 466 23.64 -31.55 18.58
C TYR A 466 24.11 -30.91 19.87
N GLY A 467 25.14 -30.05 19.82
CA GLY A 467 25.59 -29.27 20.96
C GLY A 467 24.52 -28.31 21.45
N LYS A 468 23.86 -27.56 20.55
CA LYS A 468 22.71 -26.70 20.88
C LYS A 468 21.52 -27.49 21.43
N HIS A 469 21.20 -28.65 20.82
CA HIS A 469 20.17 -29.55 21.34
C HIS A 469 20.48 -30.02 22.77
N GLY A 470 21.74 -30.38 23.04
CA GLY A 470 22.20 -30.79 24.36
C GLY A 470 22.15 -29.68 25.42
N LEU A 471 22.09 -28.40 25.03
CA LEU A 471 21.82 -27.30 25.97
C LEU A 471 20.35 -27.26 26.42
N LEU A 472 19.43 -27.64 25.53
CA LEU A 472 18.00 -27.69 25.79
C LEU A 472 17.58 -28.99 26.49
N PHE A 473 18.17 -30.11 26.09
CA PHE A 473 17.84 -31.45 26.57
C PHE A 473 19.12 -32.19 27.03
N PRO A 474 19.69 -31.78 28.18
CA PRO A 474 20.95 -32.36 28.66
C PRO A 474 20.85 -33.86 29.02
N ASP A 475 19.65 -34.37 29.21
CA ASP A 475 19.34 -35.77 29.53
C ASP A 475 19.06 -36.63 28.28
N ASP A 476 19.07 -36.05 27.08
CA ASP A 476 18.94 -36.79 25.82
C ASP A 476 20.29 -37.44 25.45
N ILE A 477 20.54 -38.61 26.04
CA ILE A 477 21.82 -39.32 25.92
C ILE A 477 22.10 -39.76 24.48
N ASP A 478 21.06 -40.04 23.69
CA ASP A 478 21.20 -40.39 22.28
C ASP A 478 21.76 -39.19 21.50
N ALA A 479 21.23 -37.98 21.72
CA ALA A 479 21.77 -36.77 21.12
C ALA A 479 23.20 -36.44 21.60
N VAL A 480 23.53 -36.71 22.87
CA VAL A 480 24.91 -36.55 23.39
C VAL A 480 25.87 -37.56 22.74
N TYR A 481 25.42 -38.77 22.47
CA TYR A 481 26.20 -39.75 21.71
C TYR A 481 26.41 -39.31 20.26
N HIS A 482 25.37 -38.78 19.59
CA HIS A 482 25.51 -38.22 18.25
C HIS A 482 26.40 -36.98 18.21
N LEU A 483 26.40 -36.14 19.26
CA LEU A 483 27.38 -35.07 19.43
C LEU A 483 28.80 -35.62 19.48
N ALA A 484 29.06 -36.64 20.32
CA ALA A 484 30.38 -37.26 20.46
C ALA A 484 30.90 -37.81 19.11
N ARG A 485 30.02 -38.49 18.36
CA ARG A 485 30.34 -38.98 17.02
C ARG A 485 30.62 -37.86 16.01
N SER A 486 29.89 -36.76 16.12
CA SER A 486 30.08 -35.60 15.26
C SER A 486 31.42 -34.91 15.55
N LEU A 487 31.79 -34.77 16.83
CA LEU A 487 33.08 -34.22 17.24
C LEU A 487 34.24 -35.13 16.80
N GLU A 488 34.10 -36.45 16.96
CA GLU A 488 35.06 -37.45 16.46
C GLU A 488 35.25 -37.32 14.94
N GLY A 489 34.15 -37.24 14.17
CA GLY A 489 34.19 -37.05 12.72
C GLY A 489 34.74 -35.69 12.28
N ALA A 490 34.65 -34.66 13.14
CA ALA A 490 35.22 -33.34 12.92
C ALA A 490 36.69 -33.23 13.36
N ASN A 491 37.30 -34.33 13.84
CA ASN A 491 38.64 -34.37 14.44
C ASN A 491 38.82 -33.52 15.71
N ASP A 492 37.74 -33.23 16.44
CA ASP A 492 37.79 -32.67 17.79
C ASP A 492 37.85 -33.80 18.82
N SER A 493 39.03 -34.37 19.01
CA SER A 493 39.25 -35.51 19.91
C SER A 493 38.93 -35.17 21.38
N ASP A 494 39.28 -33.97 21.83
CA ASP A 494 39.05 -33.54 23.21
C ASP A 494 37.56 -33.39 23.50
N GLY A 495 36.83 -32.73 22.59
CA GLY A 495 35.38 -32.62 22.66
C GLY A 495 34.69 -33.98 22.59
N ALA A 496 35.15 -34.87 21.69
CA ALA A 496 34.60 -36.21 21.54
C ALA A 496 34.80 -37.05 22.82
N ILE A 497 35.99 -37.02 23.42
CA ILE A 497 36.27 -37.69 24.70
C ILE A 497 35.32 -37.17 25.78
N ALA A 498 35.19 -35.85 25.94
CA ALA A 498 34.32 -35.25 26.95
C ALA A 498 32.84 -35.66 26.78
N ALA A 499 32.36 -35.72 25.53
CA ALA A 499 31.00 -36.13 25.22
C ALA A 499 30.78 -37.63 25.45
N TYR A 500 31.69 -38.51 25.01
CA TYR A 500 31.62 -39.95 25.29
C TYR A 500 31.69 -40.27 26.78
N GLU A 501 32.47 -39.50 27.55
CA GLU A 501 32.52 -39.61 29.00
C GLU A 501 31.17 -39.28 29.66
N ARG A 502 30.43 -38.28 29.16
CA ARG A 502 29.05 -38.02 29.60
C ARG A 502 28.11 -39.17 29.24
N VAL A 503 28.21 -39.73 28.04
CA VAL A 503 27.42 -40.91 27.63
C VAL A 503 27.72 -42.09 28.55
N ARG A 504 28.99 -42.35 28.85
CA ARG A 504 29.41 -43.44 29.75
C ARG A 504 28.85 -43.26 31.15
N ALA A 505 28.88 -42.05 31.68
CA ALA A 505 28.35 -41.75 33.01
C ALA A 505 26.83 -41.99 33.11
N ALA A 506 26.08 -41.64 32.05
CA ALA A 506 24.63 -41.75 32.03
C ALA A 506 24.12 -43.14 31.58
N ALA A 507 24.82 -43.80 30.66
CA ALA A 507 24.47 -45.10 30.07
C ALA A 507 25.71 -46.03 30.03
N PRO A 508 26.12 -46.61 31.18
CA PRO A 508 27.40 -47.33 31.32
C PRO A 508 27.55 -48.61 30.49
N ARG A 509 26.45 -49.10 29.89
CA ARG A 509 26.41 -50.34 29.09
C ARG A 509 26.38 -50.10 27.58
N THR A 510 26.61 -48.86 27.13
CA THR A 510 26.68 -48.53 25.70
C THR A 510 28.02 -49.00 25.14
N GLU A 511 28.09 -50.26 24.69
CA GLU A 511 29.33 -50.92 24.25
C GLU A 511 30.06 -50.14 23.15
N ASP A 512 29.34 -49.58 22.17
CA ASP A 512 29.94 -48.81 21.06
C ASP A 512 30.65 -47.54 21.56
N ALA A 513 30.05 -46.81 22.51
CA ALA A 513 30.65 -45.61 23.09
C ALA A 513 31.96 -45.93 23.85
N LEU A 514 32.02 -47.07 24.55
CA LEU A 514 33.23 -47.53 25.25
C LEU A 514 34.36 -47.90 24.28
N VAL A 515 34.03 -48.57 23.18
CA VAL A 515 35.01 -48.95 22.15
C VAL A 515 35.62 -47.71 21.50
N ARG A 516 34.79 -46.72 21.15
CA ARG A 516 35.24 -45.45 20.54
C ARG A 516 36.08 -44.62 21.49
N LEU A 517 35.65 -44.47 22.73
CA LEU A 517 36.42 -43.78 23.77
C LEU A 517 37.79 -44.42 23.99
N ALA A 518 37.87 -45.75 24.00
CA ALA A 518 39.14 -46.47 24.13
C ALA A 518 40.04 -46.38 22.88
N ALA A 519 39.47 -46.06 21.71
CA ALA A 519 40.23 -45.79 20.49
C ALA A 519 40.81 -44.36 20.52
N LEU A 520 40.01 -43.37 20.95
CA LEU A 520 40.44 -41.98 21.09
C LEU A 520 41.56 -41.78 22.12
N TYR A 521 41.57 -42.54 23.23
CA TYR A 521 42.69 -42.51 24.18
C TYR A 521 43.97 -43.19 23.68
N ARG A 522 43.91 -43.95 22.58
CA ARG A 522 45.04 -44.72 22.02
C ARG A 522 45.69 -44.06 20.80
N GLY A 523 44.96 -43.21 20.09
CA GLY A 523 45.50 -42.31 19.07
C GLY A 523 46.14 -41.09 19.71
#